data_AF-A0A937G7S7-F1
#
_entry.id   AF-A0A937G7S7-F1
#
_cell.length_a   1.000
_cell.length_b   1.000
_cell.length_c   1.000
_cell.angle_alpha   90.00
_cell.angle_beta   90.00
_cell.angle_gamma   90.00
#
_symmetry.space_group_name_H-M   'P 1'
#
loop_
_entity.id
_entity.type
_entity.pdbx_description
1 polymer ?
#
loop_
_entity_poly.entity_id
_entity_poly.type
_entity_poly.pdbx_seq_one_letter_code
_entity_poly.pdbx_strand_id
1 'polypeptide(L)'
;MSPIQLGTWAQLWILGLTAHSGGGLTLRTAEGVFRAQILPNAAWRIVGQRSGVSWEDQRSQFHVGQTPYGPGYSVQGTLSTGLFLAYLGPDVRWIQWTGLPGQVLRNASYSSQGLRLEGGWARWSFGIVPQGMSHLGWQGLQSQARWRFAPGKWEGQLQVYRAQITASGHPTWSSSRLRFAHRGRYLEFSEIHSKRGLVLQTMGRLPWRNHCLSFSIAPAPWPSWGGYQFRGRSGLTAQAQWSGEPMFRRWSMGIPFASNQGWLGVGQSWAGSHVEIRWKALQATYRPGQISLRMHHHWSWKPRTPPVENTLPQEAPTMHILTQGEIDHPVLPVYVIDSEGRNHALHLVRGSHQWKTHLAPGTYHWPALILRPEPGWIVEVMASTFTLEAGQTCHLPVLVRKDERPIYWLPISAVGATGESPNR
;
A
#
# COMPACT_ATOMS: atom_id res chain seq x y z
N MET A 1 17.99 34.75 37.29
CA MET A 1 17.92 33.28 37.49
C MET A 1 16.51 32.84 37.14
N SER A 2 16.34 31.94 36.17
CA SER A 2 15.03 31.38 35.84
C SER A 2 14.56 30.48 36.98
N PRO A 3 13.28 30.51 37.39
CA PRO A 3 12.81 29.69 38.50
C PRO A 3 12.86 28.20 38.12
N ILE A 4 13.46 27.38 38.98
CA ILE A 4 13.35 25.91 38.93
C ILE A 4 11.93 25.56 39.39
N GLN A 5 11.16 24.85 38.57
CA GLN A 5 9.80 24.42 38.91
C GLN A 5 9.75 22.90 39.05
N LEU A 6 9.45 22.42 40.25
CA LEU A 6 9.18 21.02 40.52
C LEU A 6 7.66 20.81 40.62
N GLY A 7 7.15 19.85 39.88
CA GLY A 7 5.76 19.39 39.97
C GLY A 7 5.72 17.88 40.14
N THR A 8 4.88 17.39 41.03
CA THR A 8 4.58 15.97 41.17
C THR A 8 3.10 15.76 40.97
N TRP A 9 2.73 14.55 40.56
CA TRP A 9 1.34 14.17 40.45
C TRP A 9 1.21 12.67 40.74
N ALA A 10 0.05 12.29 41.24
CA ALA A 10 -0.33 10.90 41.42
C ALA A 10 -1.75 10.74 40.89
N GLN A 11 -2.04 9.58 40.32
CA GLN A 11 -3.34 9.27 39.77
C GLN A 11 -3.68 7.82 40.07
N LEU A 12 -4.94 7.61 40.44
CA LEU A 12 -5.53 6.29 40.61
C LEU A 12 -6.42 6.02 39.39
N TRP A 13 -6.26 4.85 38.80
CA TRP A 13 -7.16 4.30 37.79
C TRP A 13 -7.90 3.12 38.41
N ILE A 14 -9.22 3.11 38.27
CA ILE A 14 -10.03 1.94 38.59
C ILE A 14 -10.41 1.31 37.25
N LEU A 15 -9.85 0.14 36.95
CA LEU A 15 -10.04 -0.55 35.69
C LEU A 15 -10.63 -1.94 35.99
N GLY A 16 -11.90 -2.15 35.60
CA GLY A 16 -12.66 -3.31 36.05
C GLY A 16 -12.89 -3.29 37.58
N LEU A 17 -12.61 -4.42 38.25
CA LEU A 17 -12.66 -4.55 39.73
C LEU A 17 -11.30 -4.31 40.41
N THR A 18 -10.28 -3.85 39.66
CA THR A 18 -8.92 -3.67 40.19
C THR A 18 -8.52 -2.20 40.20
N ALA A 19 -7.96 -1.75 41.33
CA ALA A 19 -7.37 -0.43 41.46
C ALA A 19 -5.89 -0.46 41.05
N HIS A 20 -5.50 0.50 40.22
CA HIS A 20 -4.13 0.70 39.80
C HIS A 20 -3.73 2.13 40.12
N SER A 21 -2.51 2.33 40.61
CA SER A 21 -1.97 3.65 40.89
C SER A 21 -0.74 3.91 40.03
N GLY A 22 -0.40 5.18 39.95
CA GLY A 22 0.78 5.66 39.26
C GLY A 22 0.96 7.13 39.56
N GLY A 23 2.04 7.68 39.05
CA GLY A 23 2.42 9.03 39.36
C GLY A 23 3.64 9.44 38.59
N GLY A 24 3.95 10.71 38.69
CA GLY A 24 5.09 11.27 38.02
C GLY A 24 5.61 12.51 38.69
N LEU A 25 6.80 12.89 38.25
CA LEU A 25 7.48 14.10 38.62
C LEU A 25 7.93 14.81 37.35
N THR A 26 7.91 16.14 37.41
CA THR A 26 8.37 17.03 36.36
C THR A 26 9.26 18.09 37.00
N LEU A 27 10.47 18.24 36.50
CA LEU A 27 11.40 19.29 36.89
C LEU A 27 11.67 20.15 35.67
N ARG A 28 11.31 21.43 35.74
CA ARG A 28 11.58 22.42 34.68
C ARG A 28 12.69 23.35 35.15
N THR A 29 13.72 23.47 34.34
CA THR A 29 14.84 24.39 34.53
C THR A 29 14.95 25.33 33.32
N ALA A 30 15.90 26.27 33.35
CA ALA A 30 16.22 27.08 32.18
C ALA A 30 16.77 26.25 31.01
N GLU A 31 17.39 25.11 31.32
CA GLU A 31 18.10 24.25 30.36
C GLU A 31 17.19 23.20 29.73
N GLY A 32 16.07 22.85 30.39
CA GLY A 32 15.13 21.87 29.86
C GLY A 32 14.10 21.38 30.87
N VAL A 33 13.40 20.32 30.49
CA VAL A 33 12.32 19.68 31.24
C VAL A 33 12.63 18.21 31.41
N PHE A 34 12.85 17.80 32.66
CA PHE A 34 12.88 16.40 33.06
C PHE A 34 11.49 15.93 33.45
N ARG A 35 11.09 14.74 33.01
CA ARG A 35 9.87 14.07 33.48
C ARG A 35 10.17 12.61 33.78
N ALA A 36 9.75 12.11 34.91
CA ALA A 36 9.73 10.68 35.21
C ALA A 36 8.34 10.29 35.66
N GLN A 37 7.75 9.27 35.06
CA GLN A 37 6.41 8.82 35.41
C GLN A 37 6.28 7.30 35.31
N ILE A 38 5.57 6.74 36.28
CA ILE A 38 5.24 5.32 36.35
C ILE A 38 3.73 5.21 36.24
N LEU A 39 3.30 4.56 35.17
CA LEU A 39 1.91 4.25 34.89
C LEU A 39 1.72 2.73 34.90
N PRO A 40 0.58 2.25 35.39
CA PRO A 40 0.25 0.84 35.30
C PRO A 40 0.04 0.46 33.84
N ASN A 41 0.50 -0.74 33.44
CA ASN A 41 0.37 -1.26 32.08
C ASN A 41 -1.07 -1.23 31.55
N ALA A 42 -2.05 -1.34 32.45
CA ALA A 42 -3.47 -1.25 32.13
C ALA A 42 -3.89 0.19 31.73
N ALA A 43 -3.35 1.23 32.37
CA ALA A 43 -3.64 2.63 32.03
C ALA A 43 -2.90 3.10 30.77
N TRP A 44 -1.71 2.57 30.50
CA TRP A 44 -0.94 2.85 29.28
C TRP A 44 -1.76 2.62 28.00
N ARG A 45 -2.52 1.53 27.95
CA ARG A 45 -3.34 1.17 26.77
C ARG A 45 -4.51 2.12 26.53
N ILE A 46 -4.94 2.85 27.56
CA ILE A 46 -6.21 3.59 27.58
C ILE A 46 -6.02 5.08 27.25
N VAL A 47 -4.91 5.70 27.68
CA VAL A 47 -4.78 7.19 27.65
C VAL A 47 -3.60 7.67 26.80
N GLY A 48 -2.86 6.76 26.15
CA GLY A 48 -1.65 7.12 25.38
C GLY A 48 -0.52 7.72 26.22
N GLN A 49 -0.67 7.72 27.55
CA GLN A 49 0.32 8.16 28.52
C GLN A 49 1.42 7.09 28.64
N ARG A 50 2.68 7.53 28.77
CA ARG A 50 3.85 6.67 28.61
C ARG A 50 4.64 6.55 29.89
N SER A 51 4.79 5.34 30.43
CA SER A 51 5.71 5.12 31.55
C SER A 51 7.15 5.32 31.10
N GLY A 52 7.93 6.07 31.87
CA GLY A 52 9.33 6.27 31.55
C GLY A 52 9.93 7.53 32.10
N VAL A 53 11.17 7.74 31.72
CA VAL A 53 11.96 8.93 32.02
C VAL A 53 12.22 9.66 30.72
N SER A 54 12.06 10.97 30.74
CA SER A 54 12.32 11.84 29.60
C SER A 54 13.05 13.10 30.00
N TRP A 55 13.92 13.56 29.13
CA TRP A 55 14.52 14.88 29.17
C TRP A 55 14.24 15.56 27.83
N GLU A 56 13.84 16.82 27.87
CA GLU A 56 13.58 17.62 26.68
C GLU A 56 14.17 19.02 26.88
N ASP A 57 14.96 19.47 25.92
CA ASP A 57 15.38 20.86 25.81
C ASP A 57 14.89 21.47 24.49
N GLN A 58 15.34 22.68 24.15
CA GLN A 58 14.91 23.36 22.93
C GLN A 58 15.34 22.65 21.62
N ARG A 59 16.30 21.72 21.69
CA ARG A 59 16.93 21.10 20.52
C ARG A 59 16.74 19.59 20.48
N SER A 60 16.51 18.95 21.61
CA SER A 60 16.62 17.51 21.77
C SER A 60 15.66 16.96 22.80
N GLN A 61 15.29 15.70 22.59
CA GLN A 61 14.34 14.97 23.40
C GLN A 61 14.85 13.53 23.56
N PHE A 62 15.12 13.12 24.79
CA PHE A 62 15.60 11.80 25.16
C PHE A 62 14.53 11.10 25.99
N HIS A 63 14.15 9.88 25.63
CA HIS A 63 13.13 9.11 26.33
C HIS A 63 13.60 7.67 26.58
N VAL A 64 13.29 7.15 27.77
CA VAL A 64 13.58 5.79 28.22
C VAL A 64 12.32 5.18 28.81
N GLY A 65 11.95 3.98 28.39
CA GLY A 65 10.73 3.28 28.82
C GLY A 65 9.79 3.10 27.64
N GLN A 66 8.55 3.59 27.74
CA GLN A 66 7.59 3.56 26.64
C GLN A 66 7.78 4.79 25.75
N THR A 67 8.53 4.65 24.67
CA THR A 67 8.84 5.76 23.75
C THR A 67 7.69 5.98 22.75
N PRO A 68 7.71 7.06 21.93
CA PRO A 68 6.75 7.23 20.82
C PRO A 68 6.75 6.09 19.81
N TYR A 69 7.85 5.33 19.74
CA TYR A 69 8.07 4.27 18.76
C TYR A 69 7.89 2.86 19.35
N GLY A 70 7.54 2.76 20.64
CA GLY A 70 7.40 1.50 21.36
C GLY A 70 8.28 1.43 22.62
N PRO A 71 8.25 0.29 23.34
CA PRO A 71 9.09 0.09 24.51
C PRO A 71 10.58 0.07 24.14
N GLY A 72 11.40 0.90 24.79
CA GLY A 72 12.83 1.01 24.52
C GLY A 72 13.41 2.38 24.90
N TYR A 73 14.37 2.81 24.10
CA TYR A 73 15.05 4.11 24.22
C TYR A 73 14.83 4.89 22.93
N SER A 74 14.51 6.17 23.00
CA SER A 74 14.44 7.02 21.82
C SER A 74 15.12 8.35 22.04
N VAL A 75 15.77 8.83 20.99
CA VAL A 75 16.38 10.16 20.95
C VAL A 75 15.87 10.86 19.71
N GLN A 76 15.38 12.08 19.89
CA GLN A 76 15.05 12.99 18.83
C GLN A 76 15.88 14.25 19.03
N GLY A 77 16.46 14.77 17.97
CA GLY A 77 17.31 15.94 18.04
C GLY A 77 17.22 16.77 16.78
N THR A 78 17.44 18.06 16.93
CA THR A 78 17.55 19.03 15.86
C THR A 78 18.99 19.50 15.85
N LEU A 79 19.75 19.04 14.86
CA LEU A 79 21.11 19.51 14.61
C LEU A 79 21.04 20.66 13.61
N SER A 80 22.13 21.43 13.49
CA SER A 80 22.29 22.39 12.38
C SER A 80 22.15 21.70 11.02
N THR A 81 22.36 20.39 10.98
CA THR A 81 22.26 19.51 9.82
C THR A 81 20.91 18.80 9.68
N GLY A 82 19.87 19.25 10.38
CA GLY A 82 18.52 18.73 10.27
C GLY A 82 18.08 17.85 11.45
N LEU A 83 16.96 17.15 11.27
CA LEU A 83 16.36 16.35 12.33
C LEU A 83 16.95 14.93 12.35
N PHE A 84 17.32 14.49 13.55
CA PHE A 84 17.88 13.20 13.90
C PHE A 84 16.88 12.45 14.77
N LEU A 85 16.64 11.18 14.45
CA LEU A 85 15.80 10.28 15.21
C LEU A 85 16.56 8.97 15.43
N ALA A 86 16.54 8.46 16.65
CA ALA A 86 17.06 7.15 16.97
C ALA A 86 16.11 6.42 17.90
N TYR A 87 16.00 5.11 17.71
CA TYR A 87 15.21 4.22 18.53
C TYR A 87 15.95 2.91 18.77
N LEU A 88 15.98 2.45 20.02
CA LEU A 88 16.46 1.15 20.42
C LEU A 88 15.36 0.41 21.19
N GLY A 89 14.61 -0.42 20.46
CA GLY A 89 13.63 -1.35 21.02
C GLY A 89 14.16 -2.78 21.13
N PRO A 90 13.34 -3.70 21.69
CA PRO A 90 13.70 -5.11 21.84
C PRO A 90 13.90 -5.82 20.49
N ASP A 91 13.00 -5.58 19.53
CA ASP A 91 13.00 -6.29 18.24
C ASP A 91 13.59 -5.49 17.08
N VAL A 92 13.60 -4.16 17.21
CA VAL A 92 14.05 -3.25 16.15
C VAL A 92 14.83 -2.09 16.75
N ARG A 93 15.94 -1.77 16.11
CA ARG A 93 16.77 -0.60 16.39
C ARG A 93 16.90 0.19 15.10
N TRP A 94 16.72 1.50 15.13
CA TRP A 94 16.89 2.29 13.93
C TRP A 94 17.36 3.70 14.23
N ILE A 95 18.00 4.30 13.25
CA ILE A 95 18.46 5.68 13.26
C ILE A 95 18.11 6.29 11.90
N GLN A 96 17.52 7.47 11.92
CA GLN A 96 17.04 8.19 10.75
C GLN A 96 17.45 9.65 10.81
N TRP A 97 17.85 10.19 9.66
CA TRP A 97 18.10 11.60 9.45
C TRP A 97 17.11 12.13 8.41
N THR A 98 16.32 13.15 8.74
CA THR A 98 15.20 13.60 7.90
C THR A 98 15.38 15.00 7.30
N GLY A 99 16.57 15.60 7.39
CA GLY A 99 16.65 17.07 7.25
C GLY A 99 17.61 17.68 6.23
N LEU A 100 18.40 16.94 5.43
CA LEU A 100 19.29 17.61 4.46
C LEU A 100 19.45 16.96 3.08
N PRO A 101 19.49 17.77 2.01
CA PRO A 101 20.06 17.36 0.73
C PRO A 101 21.56 17.08 0.88
N GLY A 102 22.03 15.94 0.36
CA GLY A 102 23.46 15.57 0.36
C GLY A 102 23.91 14.60 1.46
N GLN A 103 23.02 14.05 2.29
CA GLN A 103 23.41 13.03 3.26
C GLN A 103 23.54 11.64 2.62
N VAL A 104 24.74 11.06 2.69
CA VAL A 104 25.03 9.72 2.18
C VAL A 104 24.16 8.67 2.85
N LEU A 105 23.92 8.75 4.16
CA LEU A 105 23.06 7.83 4.91
C LEU A 105 21.81 8.57 5.41
N ARG A 106 20.63 8.00 5.17
CA ARG A 106 19.33 8.55 5.58
C ARG A 106 18.64 7.69 6.62
N ASN A 107 18.84 6.38 6.56
CA ASN A 107 18.23 5.44 7.49
C ASN A 107 19.17 4.24 7.70
N ALA A 108 19.30 3.81 8.94
CA ALA A 108 19.90 2.55 9.30
C ALA A 108 18.98 1.84 10.28
N SER A 109 18.50 0.65 9.94
CA SER A 109 17.63 -0.14 10.80
C SER A 109 18.16 -1.56 10.94
N TYR A 110 18.18 -2.09 12.16
CA TYR A 110 18.59 -3.43 12.51
C TYR A 110 17.41 -4.17 13.15
N SER A 111 17.09 -5.34 12.64
CA SER A 111 16.05 -6.23 13.17
C SER A 111 16.47 -7.70 13.03
N SER A 112 15.56 -8.61 13.37
CA SER A 112 15.74 -10.06 13.10
C SER A 112 15.99 -10.40 11.63
N GLN A 113 15.62 -9.51 10.70
CA GLN A 113 15.88 -9.65 9.27
C GLN A 113 17.27 -9.13 8.85
N GLY A 114 18.04 -8.58 9.78
CA GLY A 114 19.40 -8.05 9.58
C GLY A 114 19.46 -6.52 9.47
N LEU A 115 20.63 -6.02 9.06
CA LEU A 115 20.89 -4.58 8.89
C LEU A 115 20.40 -4.08 7.53
N ARG A 116 19.45 -3.14 7.54
CA ARG A 116 19.01 -2.38 6.37
C ARG A 116 19.57 -0.97 6.42
N LEU A 117 20.16 -0.53 5.32
CA LEU A 117 20.73 0.82 5.17
C LEU A 117 20.10 1.49 3.96
N GLU A 118 19.74 2.75 4.07
CA GLU A 118 19.24 3.55 2.94
C GLU A 118 19.85 4.92 2.97
N GLY A 119 20.09 5.47 1.78
CA GLY A 119 20.86 6.68 1.66
C GLY A 119 20.89 7.23 0.26
N GLY A 120 21.45 8.43 0.11
CA GLY A 120 21.60 9.03 -1.20
C GLY A 120 22.35 10.34 -1.19
N TRP A 121 23.38 10.42 -2.03
CA TRP A 121 24.23 11.59 -2.16
C TRP A 121 24.12 12.19 -3.57
N ALA A 122 23.79 13.47 -3.62
CA ALA A 122 23.53 14.21 -4.87
C ALA A 122 22.50 13.48 -5.75
N ARG A 123 22.96 12.87 -6.86
CA ARG A 123 22.13 12.12 -7.81
C ARG A 123 22.08 10.63 -7.52
N TRP A 124 22.87 10.13 -6.58
CA TRP A 124 22.96 8.73 -6.22
C TRP A 124 21.99 8.38 -5.09
N SER A 125 21.47 7.16 -5.12
CA SER A 125 20.64 6.56 -4.06
C SER A 125 21.06 5.12 -3.85
N PHE A 126 21.02 4.62 -2.63
CA PHE A 126 21.21 3.21 -2.36
C PHE A 126 20.26 2.70 -1.29
N GLY A 127 19.99 1.40 -1.33
CA GLY A 127 19.32 0.67 -0.27
C GLY A 127 19.90 -0.73 -0.18
N ILE A 128 20.45 -1.07 0.98
CA ILE A 128 20.98 -2.39 1.30
C ILE A 128 19.92 -3.11 2.14
N VAL A 129 19.44 -4.25 1.65
CA VAL A 129 18.41 -5.06 2.31
C VAL A 129 18.91 -6.51 2.36
N PRO A 130 19.06 -7.12 3.55
CA PRO A 130 19.66 -8.46 3.69
C PRO A 130 18.82 -9.57 3.04
N GLN A 131 17.49 -9.51 3.19
CA GLN A 131 16.55 -10.52 2.71
C GLN A 131 15.69 -10.00 1.53
N GLY A 132 16.25 -9.13 0.70
CA GLY A 132 15.52 -8.50 -0.40
C GLY A 132 16.40 -7.98 -1.54
N MET A 133 15.78 -7.22 -2.44
CA MET A 133 16.51 -6.58 -3.54
C MET A 133 17.18 -5.30 -3.03
N SER A 134 18.47 -5.39 -2.73
CA SER A 134 19.33 -4.23 -2.58
C SER A 134 19.38 -3.45 -3.89
N HIS A 135 19.62 -2.14 -3.84
CA HIS A 135 19.68 -1.31 -5.03
C HIS A 135 20.71 -0.20 -4.92
N LEU A 136 21.22 0.19 -6.08
CA LEU A 136 22.02 1.39 -6.31
C LEU A 136 21.38 2.13 -7.48
N GLY A 137 21.11 3.41 -7.33
CA GLY A 137 20.46 4.24 -8.33
C GLY A 137 21.24 5.51 -8.56
N TRP A 138 21.13 6.04 -9.78
CA TRP A 138 21.58 7.36 -10.15
C TRP A 138 20.52 8.05 -11.00
N GLN A 139 20.24 9.32 -10.74
CA GLN A 139 19.25 10.09 -11.49
C GLN A 139 19.79 11.46 -11.89
N GLY A 140 20.02 11.65 -13.19
CA GLY A 140 20.30 12.93 -13.83
C GLY A 140 19.06 13.56 -14.49
N LEU A 141 19.27 14.70 -15.15
CA LEU A 141 18.19 15.43 -15.84
C LEU A 141 17.63 14.68 -17.05
N GLN A 142 18.50 13.94 -17.77
CA GLN A 142 18.14 13.22 -18.99
C GLN A 142 18.59 11.77 -18.96
N SER A 143 19.11 11.29 -17.83
CA SER A 143 19.62 9.93 -17.73
C SER A 143 19.38 9.37 -16.34
N GLN A 144 19.21 8.07 -16.25
CA GLN A 144 18.93 7.35 -15.03
C GLN A 144 19.63 5.99 -15.10
N ALA A 145 20.29 5.60 -14.01
CA ALA A 145 20.83 4.26 -13.86
C ALA A 145 20.23 3.62 -12.62
N ARG A 146 19.99 2.32 -12.66
CA ARG A 146 19.52 1.54 -11.52
C ARG A 146 20.10 0.15 -11.61
N TRP A 147 20.77 -0.27 -10.56
CA TRP A 147 21.20 -1.63 -10.35
C TRP A 147 20.47 -2.19 -9.14
N ARG A 148 20.08 -3.45 -9.22
CA ARG A 148 19.41 -4.17 -8.14
C ARG A 148 20.05 -5.54 -8.00
N PHE A 149 20.24 -5.96 -6.76
CA PHE A 149 20.96 -7.17 -6.43
C PHE A 149 20.24 -7.90 -5.31
N ALA A 150 20.14 -9.21 -5.44
CA ALA A 150 19.76 -10.15 -4.40
C ALA A 150 20.64 -11.40 -4.53
N PRO A 151 20.70 -12.26 -3.51
CA PRO A 151 21.42 -13.54 -3.63
C PRO A 151 20.96 -14.31 -4.87
N GLY A 152 21.90 -14.59 -5.77
CA GLY A 152 21.64 -15.31 -7.01
C GLY A 152 20.93 -14.52 -8.11
N LYS A 153 20.57 -13.24 -7.94
CA LYS A 153 19.82 -12.46 -8.94
C LYS A 153 20.31 -11.02 -9.06
N TRP A 154 20.44 -10.52 -10.28
CA TRP A 154 20.74 -9.10 -10.52
C TRP A 154 19.94 -8.51 -11.68
N GLU A 155 19.72 -7.20 -11.64
CA GLU A 155 19.04 -6.41 -12.67
C GLU A 155 19.74 -5.05 -12.79
N GLY A 156 20.16 -4.69 -13.99
CA GLY A 156 20.72 -3.38 -14.33
C GLY A 156 19.83 -2.67 -15.34
N GLN A 157 19.61 -1.39 -15.16
CA GLN A 157 18.87 -0.52 -16.07
C GLN A 157 19.65 0.78 -16.25
N LEU A 158 19.83 1.19 -17.49
CA LEU A 158 20.39 2.49 -17.86
C LEU A 158 19.45 3.14 -18.88
N GLN A 159 18.94 4.31 -18.57
CA GLN A 159 18.18 5.15 -19.49
C GLN A 159 18.98 6.40 -19.79
N VAL A 160 19.16 6.72 -21.08
CA VAL A 160 19.78 7.95 -21.55
C VAL A 160 18.85 8.54 -22.60
N TYR A 161 18.15 9.61 -22.22
CA TYR A 161 17.18 10.33 -23.02
C TYR A 161 16.06 9.39 -23.52
N ARG A 162 16.17 8.93 -24.77
CA ARG A 162 15.22 8.05 -25.45
C ARG A 162 15.67 6.59 -25.52
N ALA A 163 16.92 6.31 -25.18
CA ALA A 163 17.50 4.98 -25.16
C ALA A 163 17.40 4.39 -23.74
N GLN A 164 17.03 3.12 -23.64
CA GLN A 164 16.94 2.36 -22.41
C GLN A 164 17.61 1.00 -22.63
N ILE A 165 18.60 0.68 -21.81
CA ILE A 165 19.21 -0.63 -21.73
C ILE A 165 18.76 -1.26 -20.41
N THR A 166 18.30 -2.50 -20.46
CA THR A 166 18.02 -3.32 -19.28
C THR A 166 18.74 -4.64 -19.45
N ALA A 167 19.45 -5.09 -18.42
CA ALA A 167 20.12 -6.39 -18.38
C ALA A 167 19.76 -7.08 -17.07
N SER A 168 19.64 -8.41 -17.08
CA SER A 168 19.34 -9.17 -15.85
C SER A 168 19.93 -10.58 -15.89
N GLY A 169 20.17 -11.16 -14.71
CA GLY A 169 20.82 -12.46 -14.59
C GLY A 169 20.46 -13.24 -13.33
N HIS A 170 20.67 -14.55 -13.37
CA HIS A 170 20.52 -15.44 -12.22
C HIS A 170 21.37 -16.74 -12.28
N PRO A 171 22.56 -16.83 -11.65
CA PRO A 171 23.49 -15.75 -11.30
C PRO A 171 24.26 -15.21 -12.52
N THR A 172 24.25 -15.96 -13.63
CA THR A 172 24.83 -15.56 -14.91
C THR A 172 23.87 -14.65 -15.68
N TRP A 173 24.40 -13.91 -16.66
CA TRP A 173 23.59 -13.08 -17.57
C TRP A 173 22.49 -13.93 -18.23
N SER A 174 21.25 -13.46 -18.13
CA SER A 174 20.07 -14.19 -18.62
C SER A 174 19.32 -13.43 -19.71
N SER A 175 19.33 -12.11 -19.70
CA SER A 175 18.69 -11.32 -20.75
C SER A 175 19.22 -9.90 -20.81
N SER A 176 19.13 -9.33 -22.01
CA SER A 176 19.37 -7.92 -22.27
C SER A 176 18.33 -7.35 -23.20
N ARG A 177 18.00 -6.08 -23.02
CA ARG A 177 17.04 -5.34 -23.82
C ARG A 177 17.57 -3.93 -24.06
N LEU A 178 17.69 -3.55 -25.32
CA LEU A 178 17.99 -2.17 -25.75
C LEU A 178 16.76 -1.61 -26.46
N ARG A 179 16.18 -0.54 -25.92
CA ARG A 179 14.98 0.10 -26.44
C ARG A 179 15.22 1.56 -26.75
N PHE A 180 14.83 2.01 -27.93
CA PHE A 180 14.73 3.42 -28.30
C PHE A 180 13.26 3.79 -28.39
N ALA A 181 12.80 4.78 -27.63
CA ALA A 181 11.39 5.18 -27.62
C ALA A 181 11.22 6.70 -27.74
N HIS A 182 10.32 7.15 -28.63
CA HIS A 182 9.98 8.56 -28.79
C HIS A 182 8.58 8.77 -29.37
N ARG A 183 7.72 9.54 -28.69
CA ARG A 183 6.40 9.96 -29.19
C ARG A 183 5.57 8.79 -29.75
N GLY A 184 5.52 7.68 -29.00
CA GLY A 184 4.78 6.46 -29.39
C GLY A 184 5.49 5.58 -30.43
N ARG A 185 6.62 6.02 -30.99
CA ARG A 185 7.53 5.17 -31.80
C ARG A 185 8.47 4.44 -30.87
N TYR A 186 8.75 3.17 -31.16
CA TYR A 186 9.86 2.49 -30.52
C TYR A 186 10.52 1.44 -31.42
N LEU A 187 11.79 1.17 -31.13
CA LEU A 187 12.54 0.04 -31.63
C LEU A 187 13.19 -0.63 -30.42
N GLU A 188 13.09 -1.94 -30.32
CA GLU A 188 13.59 -2.73 -29.20
C GLU A 188 14.36 -3.94 -29.73
N PHE A 189 15.55 -4.14 -29.21
CA PHE A 189 16.35 -5.33 -29.42
C PHE A 189 16.42 -6.07 -28.09
N SER A 190 16.09 -7.35 -28.09
CA SER A 190 16.18 -8.18 -26.91
C SER A 190 16.93 -9.45 -27.19
N GLU A 191 17.68 -9.86 -26.18
CA GLU A 191 18.49 -11.05 -26.10
C GLU A 191 18.03 -11.81 -24.85
N ILE A 192 17.78 -13.11 -24.98
CA ILE A 192 17.42 -13.99 -23.87
C ILE A 192 18.27 -15.26 -23.97
N HIS A 193 19.02 -15.56 -22.91
CA HIS A 193 19.80 -16.76 -22.75
C HIS A 193 18.96 -17.81 -22.03
N SER A 194 18.79 -18.97 -22.66
CA SER A 194 18.04 -20.09 -22.09
C SER A 194 18.83 -21.39 -22.21
N LYS A 195 18.40 -22.43 -21.50
CA LYS A 195 18.93 -23.80 -21.71
C LYS A 195 18.78 -24.30 -23.15
N ARG A 196 17.89 -23.69 -23.94
CA ARG A 196 17.64 -24.03 -25.35
C ARG A 196 18.46 -23.17 -26.32
N GLY A 197 19.35 -22.31 -25.81
CA GLY A 197 20.19 -21.41 -26.60
C GLY A 197 19.80 -19.93 -26.46
N LEU A 198 20.42 -19.12 -27.32
CA LEU A 198 20.26 -17.68 -27.40
C LEU A 198 19.04 -17.32 -28.26
N VAL A 199 18.13 -16.52 -27.72
CA VAL A 199 16.99 -15.96 -28.45
C VAL A 199 17.25 -14.49 -28.68
N LEU A 200 17.30 -14.09 -29.95
CA LEU A 200 17.40 -12.70 -30.37
C LEU A 200 16.06 -12.27 -30.95
N GLN A 201 15.58 -11.09 -30.57
CA GLN A 201 14.31 -10.57 -31.07
C GLN A 201 14.43 -9.07 -31.28
N THR A 202 13.92 -8.60 -32.43
CA THR A 202 13.79 -7.17 -32.72
C THR A 202 12.30 -6.83 -32.82
N MET A 203 11.84 -5.89 -32.02
CA MET A 203 10.47 -5.41 -32.02
C MET A 203 10.42 -3.92 -32.36
N GLY A 204 9.36 -3.48 -33.00
CA GLY A 204 9.19 -2.05 -33.24
C GLY A 204 7.75 -1.64 -33.40
N ARG A 205 7.51 -0.34 -33.22
CA ARG A 205 6.25 0.33 -33.47
C ARG A 205 6.50 1.70 -34.08
N LEU A 206 5.85 2.00 -35.18
CA LEU A 206 6.00 3.22 -35.96
C LEU A 206 4.61 3.82 -36.25
N PRO A 207 4.05 4.63 -35.35
CA PRO A 207 2.89 5.45 -35.66
C PRO A 207 3.25 6.57 -36.67
N TRP A 208 2.40 6.70 -37.69
CA TRP A 208 2.43 7.75 -38.69
C TRP A 208 1.01 8.19 -39.05
N ARG A 209 0.60 9.38 -38.59
CA ARG A 209 -0.76 9.92 -38.77
C ARG A 209 -1.81 8.93 -38.25
N ASN A 210 -2.63 8.42 -39.17
CA ASN A 210 -3.69 7.45 -38.93
C ASN A 210 -3.19 6.00 -39.01
N HIS A 211 -1.91 5.78 -39.25
CA HIS A 211 -1.31 4.47 -39.47
C HIS A 211 -0.39 4.10 -38.30
N CYS A 212 -0.25 2.82 -38.03
CA CYS A 212 0.69 2.26 -37.08
C CYS A 212 1.22 0.94 -37.62
N LEU A 213 2.53 0.89 -37.86
CA LEU A 213 3.21 -0.36 -38.19
C LEU A 213 3.84 -0.92 -36.91
N SER A 214 3.71 -2.21 -36.67
CA SER A 214 4.29 -2.94 -35.55
C SER A 214 4.91 -4.22 -36.05
N PHE A 215 6.04 -4.66 -35.49
CA PHE A 215 6.67 -5.90 -35.93
C PHE A 215 7.44 -6.56 -34.80
N SER A 216 7.75 -7.83 -35.01
CA SER A 216 8.62 -8.68 -34.21
C SER A 216 9.35 -9.64 -35.15
N ILE A 217 10.66 -9.50 -35.23
CA ILE A 217 11.52 -10.37 -36.02
C ILE A 217 12.34 -11.20 -35.04
N ALA A 218 12.24 -12.53 -35.15
CA ALA A 218 12.96 -13.50 -34.35
C ALA A 218 13.48 -14.64 -35.25
N PRO A 219 14.67 -15.22 -34.97
CA PRO A 219 15.18 -16.35 -35.72
C PRO A 219 14.35 -17.61 -35.45
N ALA A 220 14.34 -18.53 -36.43
CA ALA A 220 13.69 -19.82 -36.28
C ALA A 220 14.21 -20.56 -35.01
N PRO A 221 13.35 -21.29 -34.27
CA PRO A 221 11.98 -21.68 -34.62
C PRO A 221 10.91 -20.66 -34.19
N TRP A 222 11.27 -19.46 -33.74
CA TRP A 222 10.30 -18.53 -33.19
C TRP A 222 9.51 -17.79 -34.27
N PRO A 223 8.18 -17.60 -34.11
CA PRO A 223 7.37 -16.95 -35.12
C PRO A 223 7.67 -15.45 -35.20
N SER A 224 8.24 -15.03 -36.33
CA SER A 224 8.29 -13.62 -36.72
C SER A 224 6.92 -13.15 -37.20
N TRP A 225 6.55 -11.92 -36.83
CA TRP A 225 5.30 -11.31 -37.28
C TRP A 225 5.46 -9.82 -37.61
N GLY A 226 4.65 -9.37 -38.55
CA GLY A 226 4.47 -7.95 -38.90
C GLY A 226 3.00 -7.59 -38.77
N GLY A 227 2.71 -6.37 -38.38
CA GLY A 227 1.38 -5.87 -38.15
C GLY A 227 1.25 -4.44 -38.67
N TYR A 228 0.15 -4.16 -39.34
CA TYR A 228 -0.23 -2.84 -39.80
C TYR A 228 -1.60 -2.52 -39.23
N GLN A 229 -1.78 -1.29 -38.75
CA GLN A 229 -3.04 -0.78 -38.28
C GLN A 229 -3.31 0.58 -38.92
N PHE A 230 -4.54 0.81 -39.36
CA PHE A 230 -5.07 2.08 -39.82
C PHE A 230 -6.27 2.49 -38.97
N ARG A 231 -6.37 3.78 -38.66
CA ARG A 231 -7.46 4.41 -37.93
C ARG A 231 -7.78 5.75 -38.58
N GLY A 232 -8.71 5.74 -39.53
CA GLY A 232 -9.16 6.91 -40.27
C GLY A 232 -9.95 7.91 -39.42
N ARG A 233 -10.06 9.15 -39.92
CA ARG A 233 -10.81 10.25 -39.25
C ARG A 233 -12.31 9.96 -39.17
N SER A 234 -12.86 9.22 -40.13
CA SER A 234 -14.27 8.79 -40.18
C SER A 234 -14.57 7.58 -39.29
N GLY A 235 -13.63 7.18 -38.42
CA GLY A 235 -13.75 6.02 -37.56
C GLY A 235 -13.28 4.71 -38.21
N LEU A 236 -13.23 4.58 -39.54
CA LEU A 236 -12.78 3.35 -40.22
C LEU A 236 -11.45 2.85 -39.64
N THR A 237 -11.44 1.60 -39.18
CA THR A 237 -10.27 0.91 -38.65
C THR A 237 -9.94 -0.29 -39.53
N ALA A 238 -8.67 -0.47 -39.85
CA ALA A 238 -8.18 -1.68 -40.50
C ALA A 238 -6.95 -2.18 -39.78
N GLN A 239 -6.75 -3.49 -39.79
CA GLN A 239 -5.55 -4.13 -39.27
C GLN A 239 -5.20 -5.32 -40.16
N ALA A 240 -3.90 -5.53 -40.37
CA ALA A 240 -3.38 -6.69 -41.04
C ALA A 240 -2.18 -7.19 -40.23
N GLN A 241 -2.07 -8.51 -40.09
CA GLN A 241 -0.99 -9.19 -39.40
C GLN A 241 -0.50 -10.34 -40.27
N TRP A 242 0.79 -10.33 -40.54
CA TRP A 242 1.50 -11.36 -41.26
C TRP A 242 2.41 -12.10 -40.28
N SER A 243 2.59 -13.40 -40.48
CA SER A 243 3.45 -14.25 -39.66
C SER A 243 4.06 -15.36 -40.51
N GLY A 244 5.25 -15.81 -40.13
CA GLY A 244 5.84 -17.04 -40.67
C GLY A 244 4.89 -18.23 -40.51
N GLU A 245 4.17 -18.30 -39.39
CA GLU A 245 3.19 -19.33 -39.12
C GLU A 245 1.78 -18.94 -39.63
N PRO A 246 1.13 -19.80 -40.45
CA PRO A 246 -0.18 -19.53 -41.03
C PRO A 246 -1.27 -19.21 -40.01
N MET A 247 -1.23 -19.85 -38.83
CA MET A 247 -2.25 -19.69 -37.79
C MET A 247 -2.33 -18.27 -37.20
N PHE A 248 -1.25 -17.49 -37.31
CA PHE A 248 -1.19 -16.11 -36.80
C PHE A 248 -1.42 -15.05 -37.88
N ARG A 249 -1.65 -15.45 -39.14
CA ARG A 249 -2.01 -14.53 -40.23
C ARG A 249 -3.46 -14.12 -40.09
N ARG A 250 -3.72 -12.81 -40.06
CA ARG A 250 -5.09 -12.27 -39.99
C ARG A 250 -5.17 -10.87 -40.57
N TRP A 251 -6.31 -10.50 -41.11
CA TRP A 251 -6.65 -9.11 -41.38
C TRP A 251 -8.08 -8.84 -40.98
N SER A 252 -8.40 -7.60 -40.62
CA SER A 252 -9.78 -7.14 -40.48
C SER A 252 -9.90 -5.66 -40.80
N MET A 253 -11.08 -5.26 -41.25
CA MET A 253 -11.43 -3.87 -41.54
C MET A 253 -12.88 -3.65 -41.13
N GLY A 254 -13.15 -2.52 -40.46
CA GLY A 254 -14.49 -2.22 -39.98
C GLY A 254 -14.62 -0.82 -39.40
N ILE A 255 -15.87 -0.45 -39.13
CA ILE A 255 -16.25 0.88 -38.68
C ILE A 255 -16.72 0.77 -37.22
N PRO A 256 -16.20 1.58 -36.31
CA PRO A 256 -16.68 1.66 -34.94
C PRO A 256 -18.09 2.26 -34.93
N PHE A 257 -18.94 1.79 -34.03
CA PHE A 257 -20.25 2.41 -33.82
C PHE A 257 -20.10 3.82 -33.24
N ALA A 258 -21.08 4.69 -33.53
CA ALA A 258 -21.16 6.06 -33.00
C ALA A 258 -21.21 5.99 -31.47
N SER A 259 -20.06 6.21 -30.80
CA SER A 259 -19.75 6.13 -29.35
C SER A 259 -18.57 5.21 -28.99
N ASN A 260 -17.86 4.58 -29.94
CA ASN A 260 -16.80 3.58 -29.68
C ASN A 260 -17.27 2.37 -28.83
N GLN A 261 -18.58 2.17 -28.67
CA GLN A 261 -19.16 1.06 -27.91
C GLN A 261 -19.16 -0.27 -28.69
N GLY A 262 -18.62 -0.28 -29.90
CA GLY A 262 -18.55 -1.48 -30.70
C GLY A 262 -17.98 -1.20 -32.09
N TRP A 263 -17.98 -2.23 -32.93
CA TRP A 263 -17.33 -2.28 -34.22
C TRP A 263 -18.05 -3.30 -35.10
N LEU A 264 -18.29 -2.96 -36.36
CA LEU A 264 -18.75 -3.88 -37.40
C LEU A 264 -17.67 -3.96 -38.46
N GLY A 265 -17.31 -5.16 -38.90
CA GLY A 265 -16.37 -5.30 -39.98
C GLY A 265 -16.21 -6.72 -40.51
N VAL A 266 -15.30 -6.84 -41.45
CA VAL A 266 -14.98 -8.06 -42.17
C VAL A 266 -13.51 -8.37 -41.98
N GLY A 267 -13.14 -9.64 -42.05
CA GLY A 267 -11.76 -10.05 -41.91
C GLY A 267 -11.51 -11.47 -42.37
N GLN A 268 -10.27 -11.90 -42.24
CA GLN A 268 -9.83 -13.26 -42.49
C GLN A 268 -8.86 -13.66 -41.39
N SER A 269 -8.98 -14.90 -40.93
CA SER A 269 -8.00 -15.55 -40.05
C SER A 269 -7.73 -16.96 -40.55
N TRP A 270 -6.95 -17.73 -39.80
CA TRP A 270 -6.65 -19.14 -40.14
C TRP A 270 -7.91 -19.99 -40.34
N ALA A 271 -9.01 -19.66 -39.67
CA ALA A 271 -10.28 -20.36 -39.78
C ALA A 271 -11.19 -19.81 -40.90
N GLY A 272 -10.66 -18.94 -41.76
CA GLY A 272 -11.35 -18.41 -42.93
C GLY A 272 -11.83 -16.97 -42.82
N SER A 273 -12.49 -16.53 -43.89
CA SER A 273 -13.13 -15.20 -43.99
C SER A 273 -14.33 -15.12 -43.06
N HIS A 274 -14.51 -13.97 -42.42
CA HIS A 274 -15.56 -13.78 -41.43
C HIS A 274 -16.08 -12.33 -41.42
N VAL A 275 -17.32 -12.18 -40.97
CA VAL A 275 -17.93 -10.91 -40.61
C VAL A 275 -18.01 -10.89 -39.08
N GLU A 276 -17.49 -9.86 -38.44
CA GLU A 276 -17.64 -9.67 -36.99
C GLU A 276 -18.45 -8.41 -36.65
N ILE A 277 -19.32 -8.57 -35.66
CA ILE A 277 -19.97 -7.48 -34.94
C ILE A 277 -19.54 -7.59 -33.49
N ARG A 278 -18.94 -6.54 -32.97
CA ARG A 278 -18.61 -6.38 -31.56
C ARG A 278 -19.45 -5.24 -31.02
N TRP A 279 -20.24 -5.47 -29.99
CA TRP A 279 -21.02 -4.44 -29.33
C TRP A 279 -20.99 -4.67 -27.83
N LYS A 280 -20.37 -3.73 -27.09
CA LYS A 280 -20.12 -3.82 -25.66
C LYS A 280 -19.42 -5.14 -25.30
N ALA A 281 -20.11 -6.03 -24.60
CA ALA A 281 -19.65 -7.36 -24.21
C ALA A 281 -19.93 -8.44 -25.26
N LEU A 282 -20.75 -8.18 -26.27
CA LEU A 282 -21.20 -9.17 -27.24
C LEU A 282 -20.31 -9.14 -28.48
N GLN A 283 -19.80 -10.29 -28.90
CA GLN A 283 -19.09 -10.49 -30.16
C GLN A 283 -19.80 -11.58 -30.95
N ALA A 284 -20.43 -11.21 -32.06
CA ALA A 284 -20.94 -12.16 -33.04
C ALA A 284 -19.94 -12.26 -34.19
N THR A 285 -19.58 -13.48 -34.61
CA THR A 285 -18.76 -13.72 -35.79
C THR A 285 -19.44 -14.74 -36.68
N TYR A 286 -19.72 -14.34 -37.91
CA TYR A 286 -20.28 -15.18 -38.97
C TYR A 286 -19.17 -15.63 -39.92
N ARG A 287 -19.19 -16.91 -40.28
CA ARG A 287 -18.40 -17.54 -41.33
C ARG A 287 -19.34 -18.38 -42.20
N PRO A 288 -19.01 -18.66 -43.46
CA PRO A 288 -19.73 -19.66 -44.24
C PRO A 288 -19.79 -20.99 -43.46
N GLY A 289 -21.01 -21.42 -43.09
CA GLY A 289 -21.25 -22.64 -42.33
C GLY A 289 -21.04 -22.57 -40.81
N GLN A 290 -20.66 -21.43 -40.23
CA GLN A 290 -20.46 -21.32 -38.78
C GLN A 290 -20.86 -19.93 -38.25
N ILE A 291 -21.71 -19.91 -37.23
CA ILE A 291 -22.00 -18.71 -36.44
C ILE A 291 -21.45 -18.92 -35.04
N SER A 292 -20.66 -17.96 -34.56
CA SER A 292 -20.18 -17.94 -33.18
C SER A 292 -20.65 -16.68 -32.48
N LEU A 293 -21.28 -16.85 -31.33
CA LEU A 293 -21.67 -15.77 -30.44
C LEU A 293 -20.83 -15.90 -29.18
N ARG A 294 -20.10 -14.84 -28.84
CA ARG A 294 -19.23 -14.78 -27.68
C ARG A 294 -19.61 -13.59 -26.83
N MET A 295 -20.11 -13.83 -25.62
CA MET A 295 -20.40 -12.79 -24.66
C MET A 295 -19.25 -12.73 -23.64
N HIS A 296 -18.46 -11.66 -23.72
CA HIS A 296 -17.38 -11.37 -22.79
C HIS A 296 -17.95 -10.74 -21.52
N HIS A 297 -18.29 -11.56 -20.54
CA HIS A 297 -18.49 -11.07 -19.19
C HIS A 297 -17.14 -10.78 -18.56
N HIS A 298 -16.88 -9.49 -18.31
CA HIS A 298 -15.71 -9.09 -17.55
C HIS A 298 -16.11 -8.82 -16.09
N TRP A 299 -15.82 -9.78 -15.22
CA TRP A 299 -15.76 -9.52 -13.79
C TRP A 299 -14.35 -9.04 -13.47
N SER A 300 -14.17 -7.73 -13.53
CA SER A 300 -12.99 -7.10 -12.97
C SER A 300 -13.23 -6.86 -11.49
N TRP A 301 -12.74 -7.77 -10.64
CA TRP A 301 -12.47 -7.43 -9.25
C TRP A 301 -11.17 -6.64 -9.25
N LYS A 302 -11.26 -5.31 -9.16
CA LYS A 302 -10.10 -4.47 -8.92
C LYS A 302 -9.86 -4.45 -7.41
N PRO A 303 -8.85 -5.18 -6.87
CA PRO A 303 -8.26 -4.70 -5.63
C PRO A 303 -7.79 -3.27 -5.90
N ARG A 304 -8.21 -2.31 -5.07
CA ARG A 304 -7.76 -0.92 -5.15
C ARG A 304 -6.25 -0.88 -4.85
N THR A 305 -5.42 -1.14 -5.84
CA THR A 305 -4.09 -0.54 -5.92
C THR A 305 -4.29 0.82 -6.61
N PRO A 306 -4.08 1.94 -5.94
CA PRO A 306 -4.22 3.24 -6.58
C PRO A 306 -3.21 3.36 -7.74
N PRO A 307 -3.65 3.81 -8.93
CA PRO A 307 -2.74 4.15 -10.01
C PRO A 307 -1.84 5.29 -9.54
N VAL A 308 -0.53 5.13 -9.69
CA VAL A 308 0.42 6.23 -9.52
C VAL A 308 0.26 7.15 -10.73
N GLU A 309 -0.77 7.99 -10.69
CA GLU A 309 -0.87 9.16 -11.55
C GLU A 309 0.02 10.26 -10.97
N ASN A 310 0.92 10.75 -11.82
CA ASN A 310 1.78 11.90 -11.58
C ASN A 310 0.94 13.16 -11.36
N THR A 311 0.44 13.33 -10.15
CA THR A 311 0.10 14.62 -9.56
C THR A 311 1.02 14.75 -8.35
N LEU A 312 1.55 15.95 -8.11
CA LEU A 312 2.26 16.28 -6.87
C LEU A 312 1.50 15.63 -5.71
N PRO A 313 2.16 14.94 -4.75
CA PRO A 313 1.43 14.23 -3.70
C PRO A 313 0.53 15.23 -2.99
N GLN A 314 -0.77 15.18 -3.30
CA GLN A 314 -1.77 15.77 -2.44
C GLN A 314 -1.64 14.95 -1.16
N GLU A 315 -1.14 15.58 -0.10
CA GLU A 315 -0.87 14.90 1.15
C GLU A 315 -2.09 14.06 1.55
N ALA A 316 -1.87 12.76 1.76
CA ALA A 316 -2.96 11.86 2.07
C ALA A 316 -3.64 12.33 3.36
N PRO A 317 -4.99 12.42 3.39
CA PRO A 317 -5.69 12.78 4.62
C PRO A 317 -5.37 11.72 5.66
N THR A 318 -5.12 12.18 6.88
CA THR A 318 -4.78 11.30 7.98
C THR A 318 -5.97 11.18 8.90
N MET A 319 -6.59 10.00 8.95
CA MET A 319 -7.66 9.75 9.91
C MET A 319 -7.05 9.19 11.19
N HIS A 320 -7.39 9.81 12.30
CA HIS A 320 -7.08 9.34 13.63
C HIS A 320 -8.36 8.84 14.29
N ILE A 321 -8.52 7.52 14.37
CA ILE A 321 -9.60 6.90 15.13
C ILE A 321 -9.13 6.78 16.58
N LEU A 322 -9.89 7.40 17.47
CA LEU A 322 -9.72 7.32 18.90
C LEU A 322 -10.72 6.29 19.44
N THR A 323 -10.26 5.06 19.63
CA THR A 323 -11.06 3.98 20.20
C THR A 323 -11.11 4.12 21.72
N GLN A 324 -12.32 4.26 22.25
CA GLN A 324 -12.66 4.37 23.66
C GLN A 324 -13.35 3.08 24.12
N GLY A 325 -13.32 2.77 25.41
CA GLY A 325 -13.92 1.54 25.97
C GLY A 325 -12.99 0.32 25.93
N GLU A 326 -13.51 -0.83 25.48
CA GLU A 326 -12.79 -2.10 25.39
C GLU A 326 -11.81 -2.10 24.21
N ILE A 327 -10.54 -1.77 24.48
CA ILE A 327 -9.48 -1.59 23.48
C ILE A 327 -8.79 -2.92 23.10
N ASP A 328 -8.97 -3.97 23.91
CA ASP A 328 -8.47 -5.33 23.67
C ASP A 328 -9.52 -6.21 22.99
N HIS A 329 -9.99 -5.73 21.84
CA HIS A 329 -10.98 -6.39 21.02
C HIS A 329 -10.30 -7.15 19.85
N PRO A 330 -10.94 -8.21 19.30
CA PRO A 330 -10.52 -8.78 18.02
C PRO A 330 -10.59 -7.68 16.94
N VAL A 331 -9.98 -7.91 15.77
CA VAL A 331 -10.06 -6.90 14.70
C VAL A 331 -11.52 -6.77 14.27
N LEU A 332 -12.16 -5.64 14.58
CA LEU A 332 -13.57 -5.41 14.29
C LEU A 332 -13.72 -4.73 12.93
N PRO A 333 -14.32 -5.40 11.92
CA PRO A 333 -14.55 -4.80 10.61
C PRO A 333 -15.78 -3.88 10.66
N VAL A 334 -15.56 -2.58 10.55
CA VAL A 334 -16.63 -1.58 10.50
C VAL A 334 -16.66 -0.94 9.12
N TYR A 335 -17.83 -0.50 8.65
CA TYR A 335 -17.97 0.09 7.31
C TYR A 335 -18.41 1.54 7.40
N VAL A 336 -17.78 2.38 6.59
CA VAL A 336 -18.21 3.76 6.32
C VAL A 336 -18.57 3.90 4.85
N ILE A 337 -19.57 4.70 4.56
CA ILE A 337 -20.14 4.86 3.22
C ILE A 337 -19.73 6.23 2.68
N ASP A 338 -19.19 6.31 1.46
CA ASP A 338 -18.87 7.60 0.84
C ASP A 338 -20.10 8.29 0.21
N SER A 339 -19.92 9.51 -0.28
CA SER A 339 -20.96 10.27 -0.98
C SER A 339 -21.47 9.62 -2.27
N GLU A 340 -20.74 8.65 -2.83
CA GLU A 340 -21.17 7.84 -3.98
C GLU A 340 -21.88 6.54 -3.57
N GLY A 341 -22.11 6.32 -2.27
CA GLY A 341 -22.79 5.14 -1.74
C GLY A 341 -21.91 3.88 -1.64
N ARG A 342 -20.58 4.03 -1.72
CA ARG A 342 -19.64 2.89 -1.65
C ARG A 342 -19.21 2.62 -0.23
N ASN A 343 -19.23 1.35 0.18
CA ASN A 343 -18.76 0.90 1.49
C ASN A 343 -17.23 0.78 1.52
N HIS A 344 -16.60 1.38 2.52
CA HIS A 344 -15.18 1.28 2.79
C HIS A 344 -14.97 0.63 4.16
N ALA A 345 -14.14 -0.40 4.21
CA ALA A 345 -13.83 -1.09 5.45
C ALA A 345 -12.83 -0.29 6.30
N LEU A 346 -13.19 -0.07 7.55
CA LEU A 346 -12.36 0.40 8.63
C LEU A 346 -12.18 -0.76 9.62
N HIS A 347 -10.99 -1.33 9.62
CA HIS A 347 -10.61 -2.32 10.62
C HIS A 347 -10.23 -1.58 11.90
N LEU A 348 -11.07 -1.65 12.92
CA LEU A 348 -10.67 -1.28 14.26
C LEU A 348 -9.74 -2.39 14.75
N VAL A 349 -8.46 -2.08 14.87
CA VAL A 349 -7.46 -2.98 15.44
C VAL A 349 -7.36 -2.73 16.94
N ARG A 350 -6.82 -3.68 17.69
CA ARG A 350 -6.51 -3.48 19.12
C ARG A 350 -5.66 -2.22 19.31
N GLY A 351 -6.10 -1.32 20.19
CA GLY A 351 -5.40 -0.07 20.48
C GLY A 351 -6.30 1.17 20.48
N SER A 352 -5.99 2.13 21.36
CA SER A 352 -6.75 3.38 21.56
C SER A 352 -6.52 4.39 20.45
N HIS A 353 -5.33 4.44 19.89
CA HIS A 353 -4.96 5.35 18.81
C HIS A 353 -4.69 4.59 17.54
N GLN A 354 -5.50 4.85 16.50
CA GLN A 354 -5.37 4.17 15.23
C GLN A 354 -5.29 5.18 14.12
N TRP A 355 -4.16 5.18 13.43
CA TRP A 355 -3.93 6.01 12.27
C TRP A 355 -4.31 5.23 11.02
N LYS A 356 -5.21 5.81 10.23
CA LYS A 356 -5.70 5.28 8.97
C LYS A 356 -5.45 6.32 7.88
N THR A 357 -4.78 5.91 6.81
CA THR A 357 -4.43 6.79 5.68
C THR A 357 -4.96 6.26 4.35
N HIS A 358 -5.80 5.21 4.40
CA HIS A 358 -6.28 4.50 3.22
C HIS A 358 -7.60 5.03 2.65
N LEU A 359 -8.26 5.97 3.33
CA LEU A 359 -9.45 6.66 2.82
C LEU A 359 -9.04 7.93 2.07
N ALA A 360 -9.69 8.20 0.94
CA ALA A 360 -9.43 9.40 0.15
C ALA A 360 -10.08 10.64 0.80
N PRO A 361 -9.68 11.87 0.40
CA PRO A 361 -10.41 13.06 0.81
C PRO A 361 -11.87 13.00 0.37
N GLY A 362 -12.80 13.37 1.25
CA GLY A 362 -14.23 13.28 1.00
C GLY A 362 -15.08 13.18 2.27
N THR A 363 -16.40 13.21 2.11
CA THR A 363 -17.36 13.06 3.21
C THR A 363 -17.85 11.62 3.28
N TYR A 364 -17.85 11.06 4.48
CA TYR A 364 -18.19 9.68 4.79
C TYR A 364 -19.26 9.62 5.87
N HIS A 365 -20.14 8.63 5.80
CA HIS A 365 -21.20 8.41 6.79
C HIS A 365 -21.17 6.99 7.35
N TRP A 366 -21.54 6.85 8.62
CA TRP A 366 -21.72 5.57 9.27
C TRP A 366 -23.13 5.03 8.98
N PRO A 367 -23.29 3.72 8.71
CA PRO A 367 -24.60 3.15 8.41
C PRO A 367 -25.56 3.18 9.61
N ALA A 368 -25.03 3.18 10.83
CA ALA A 368 -25.78 3.38 12.06
C ALA A 368 -24.84 3.92 13.15
N LEU A 369 -25.41 4.57 14.18
CA LEU A 369 -24.65 5.08 15.33
C LEU A 369 -24.17 3.96 16.27
N ILE A 370 -24.82 2.79 16.21
CA ILE A 370 -24.46 1.59 16.97
C ILE A 370 -24.30 0.44 15.98
N LEU A 371 -23.12 -0.14 15.96
CA LEU A 371 -22.68 -1.14 15.00
C LEU A 371 -22.33 -2.43 15.74
N ARG A 372 -22.62 -3.58 15.14
CA ARG A 372 -22.35 -4.90 15.71
C ARG A 372 -21.48 -5.71 14.74
N PRO A 373 -20.18 -5.38 14.65
CA PRO A 373 -19.31 -5.94 13.62
C PRO A 373 -18.96 -7.41 13.85
N GLU A 374 -18.96 -7.86 15.11
CA GLU A 374 -18.76 -9.27 15.47
C GLU A 374 -19.69 -9.68 16.63
N PRO A 375 -20.02 -10.98 16.78
CA PRO A 375 -20.81 -11.48 17.91
C PRO A 375 -20.14 -11.12 19.26
N GLY A 376 -20.92 -10.54 20.17
CA GLY A 376 -20.41 -10.13 21.48
C GLY A 376 -19.72 -8.77 21.49
N TRP A 377 -19.73 -8.01 20.39
CA TRP A 377 -19.07 -6.70 20.29
C TRP A 377 -19.99 -5.62 19.71
N ILE A 378 -19.99 -4.46 20.36
CA ILE A 378 -20.73 -3.27 19.95
C ILE A 378 -19.72 -2.13 19.74
N VAL A 379 -19.91 -1.39 18.65
CA VAL A 379 -19.14 -0.21 18.29
C VAL A 379 -20.08 0.96 18.13
N GLU A 380 -19.89 2.01 18.91
CA GLU A 380 -20.71 3.21 18.89
C GLU A 380 -19.91 4.40 18.38
N VAL A 381 -20.55 5.20 17.54
CA VAL A 381 -19.91 6.36 16.90
C VAL A 381 -20.66 7.62 17.29
N MET A 382 -19.91 8.67 17.62
CA MET A 382 -20.51 9.89 18.19
C MET A 382 -21.22 10.76 17.16
N ALA A 383 -20.86 10.63 15.88
CA ALA A 383 -21.45 11.36 14.77
C ALA A 383 -21.71 10.41 13.60
N SER A 384 -22.84 10.58 12.93
CA SER A 384 -23.22 9.77 11.77
C SER A 384 -22.43 10.12 10.50
N THR A 385 -21.71 11.25 10.48
CA THR A 385 -21.00 11.75 9.30
C THR A 385 -19.69 12.43 9.70
N PHE A 386 -18.66 12.31 8.87
CA PHE A 386 -17.38 13.01 9.01
C PHE A 386 -16.74 13.32 7.66
N THR A 387 -15.85 14.31 7.62
CA THR A 387 -15.17 14.74 6.39
C THR A 387 -13.66 14.60 6.54
N LEU A 388 -13.00 14.12 5.49
CA LEU A 388 -11.55 14.02 5.36
C LEU A 388 -11.06 15.05 4.35
N GLU A 389 -10.24 15.99 4.80
CA GLU A 389 -9.59 17.00 3.94
C GLU A 389 -8.15 16.61 3.63
N ALA A 390 -7.69 16.87 2.39
CA ALA A 390 -6.33 16.56 1.98
C ALA A 390 -5.30 17.29 2.87
N GLY A 391 -4.26 16.56 3.31
CA GLY A 391 -3.20 17.07 4.20
C GLY A 391 -3.62 17.33 5.65
N GLN A 392 -4.89 17.14 6.00
CA GLN A 392 -5.38 17.37 7.37
C GLN A 392 -5.57 16.08 8.15
N THR A 393 -5.56 16.23 9.48
CA THR A 393 -5.91 15.14 10.39
C THR A 393 -7.36 15.24 10.83
N CYS A 394 -8.14 14.18 10.58
CA CYS A 394 -9.53 14.09 11.05
C CYS A 394 -9.60 13.13 12.24
N HIS A 395 -10.18 13.60 13.35
CA HIS A 395 -10.28 12.85 14.60
C HIS A 395 -11.67 12.25 14.79
N LEU A 396 -11.73 10.92 14.92
CA LEU A 396 -12.99 10.18 15.06
C LEU A 396 -13.02 9.40 16.38
N PRO A 397 -13.79 9.86 17.38
CA PRO A 397 -14.02 9.08 18.58
C PRO A 397 -15.01 7.94 18.30
N VAL A 398 -14.63 6.73 18.71
CA VAL A 398 -15.42 5.51 18.55
C VAL A 398 -15.38 4.74 19.87
N LEU A 399 -16.53 4.34 20.40
CA LEU A 399 -16.64 3.57 21.64
C LEU A 399 -16.83 2.09 21.31
N VAL A 400 -15.94 1.22 21.75
CA VAL A 400 -16.05 -0.24 21.61
C VAL A 400 -16.41 -0.84 22.96
N ARG A 401 -17.39 -1.74 23.00
CA ARG A 401 -17.79 -2.46 24.22
C ARG A 401 -18.21 -3.89 23.92
N LYS A 402 -18.10 -4.76 24.91
CA LYS A 402 -18.65 -6.12 24.81
C LYS A 402 -20.16 -6.09 24.98
N ASP A 403 -20.87 -6.87 24.16
CA ASP A 403 -22.29 -7.15 24.31
C ASP A 403 -22.46 -8.20 25.42
N GLU A 404 -22.25 -7.79 26.67
CA GLU A 404 -22.45 -8.67 27.83
C GLU A 404 -23.96 -8.86 28.02
N ARG A 405 -24.47 -10.00 27.56
CA ARG A 405 -25.83 -10.42 27.94
C ARG A 405 -25.79 -10.87 29.40
N PRO A 406 -26.71 -10.39 30.26
CA PRO A 406 -26.78 -10.88 31.63
C PRO A 406 -27.06 -12.39 31.63
N ILE A 407 -26.18 -13.15 32.27
CA ILE A 407 -26.40 -14.57 32.58
C ILE A 407 -27.16 -14.60 33.90
N TYR A 408 -28.41 -15.06 33.88
CA TYR A 408 -29.19 -15.30 35.09
C TYR A 408 -28.91 -16.70 35.60
N TRP A 409 -28.45 -16.80 36.85
CA TRP A 409 -28.42 -18.08 37.57
C TRP A 409 -29.82 -18.36 38.11
N LEU A 410 -30.45 -19.45 37.67
CA LEU A 410 -31.65 -19.98 38.30
C LEU A 410 -31.24 -20.69 39.60
N PRO A 411 -31.69 -20.23 40.79
CA PRO A 411 -31.40 -20.93 42.03
C PRO A 411 -32.16 -22.26 42.05
N ILE A 412 -31.43 -23.37 42.23
CA ILE A 412 -32.02 -24.65 42.58
C ILE A 412 -32.35 -24.58 44.07
N SER A 413 -33.64 -24.47 44.40
CA SER A 413 -34.14 -24.64 45.76
C SER A 413 -33.95 -26.10 46.18
N ALA A 414 -32.93 -26.36 47.00
CA ALA A 414 -32.82 -27.61 47.75
C ALA A 414 -33.73 -27.52 48.98
N VAL A 415 -34.86 -28.23 48.95
CA VAL A 415 -35.63 -28.52 50.17
C VAL A 415 -34.78 -29.46 51.02
N GLY A 416 -34.42 -28.98 52.21
CA GLY A 416 -33.50 -29.63 53.14
C GLY A 416 -34.03 -30.95 53.69
N ALA A 417 -33.08 -31.88 53.85
CA ALA A 417 -33.22 -33.01 54.75
C ALA A 417 -32.76 -32.58 56.15
N THR A 418 -33.69 -32.59 57.09
CA THR A 418 -33.61 -33.02 58.51
C THR A 418 -34.83 -32.41 59.21
N GLY A 419 -35.63 -33.09 60.01
CA GLY A 419 -35.63 -34.44 60.54
C GLY A 419 -36.61 -34.40 61.69
N GLU A 420 -37.76 -35.05 61.57
CA GLU A 420 -38.65 -35.36 62.70
C GLU A 420 -39.20 -36.77 62.49
N SER A 421 -38.84 -37.69 63.38
CA SER A 421 -39.64 -38.89 63.64
C SER A 421 -40.80 -38.52 64.57
N PRO A 422 -41.94 -39.20 64.43
CA PRO A 422 -42.50 -39.82 65.62
C PRO A 422 -42.87 -41.29 65.41
N ASN A 423 -42.73 -42.01 66.52
CA ASN A 423 -43.18 -43.37 66.77
C ASN A 423 -44.69 -43.57 66.57
N ARG A 424 -45.00 -44.86 66.32
CA ARG A 424 -46.29 -45.59 66.32
C ARG A 424 -47.07 -45.62 65.01
#